data_AF-A0A8J5P743-F1
#
_entry.id   AF-A0A8J5P743-F1
#
_cell.length_a   1.000
_cell.length_b   1.000
_cell.length_c   1.000
_cell.angle_alpha   90.00
_cell.angle_beta   90.00
_cell.angle_gamma   90.00
#
_symmetry.space_group_name_H-M   'P 1'
#
loop_
_entity.id
_entity.type
_entity.pdbx_description
1 polymer ?
#
loop_
_entity_poly.entity_id
_entity_poly.type
_entity_poly.pdbx_seq_one_letter_code
_entity_poly.pdbx_strand_id
1 'polypeptide(L)'
;MRDQKKNTYRRHNIDMKDPQAAIKLHLPIGKIPDNAITSTRGPSPEKALERARQQREEALSYSGLSQASHSVSSSISTVPSAKEYNPVAPWDT
;
A
#
# COMPACT_ATOMS: atom_id res chain seq x y z
N MET A 1 9.08 11.24 -29.61
CA MET A 1 9.53 12.36 -28.74
C MET A 1 8.46 13.41 -28.45
N ARG A 2 7.76 13.98 -29.44
CA ARG A 2 6.76 15.05 -29.19
C ARG A 2 5.61 14.61 -28.29
N ASP A 3 5.15 13.37 -28.42
CA ASP A 3 4.01 12.87 -27.63
C ASP A 3 4.37 12.59 -26.18
N GLN A 4 5.61 12.16 -25.91
CA GLN A 4 6.13 12.00 -24.55
C GLN A 4 6.14 13.36 -23.82
N LYS A 5 6.64 14.40 -24.50
CA LYS A 5 6.63 15.77 -23.99
C LYS A 5 5.20 16.26 -23.70
N LYS A 6 4.25 16.04 -24.61
CA LYS A 6 2.84 16.42 -24.35
C LYS A 6 2.25 15.68 -23.16
N ASN A 7 2.56 14.39 -23.00
CA ASN A 7 2.06 13.57 -21.92
C ASN A 7 2.54 14.06 -20.54
N THR A 8 3.81 14.47 -20.42
CA THR A 8 4.36 14.98 -19.15
C THR A 8 3.62 16.23 -18.69
N TYR A 9 3.42 17.23 -19.55
CA TYR A 9 2.67 18.44 -19.17
C TYR A 9 1.23 18.13 -18.75
N ARG A 10 0.56 17.20 -19.45
CA ARG A 10 -0.80 16.77 -19.09
C ARG A 10 -0.87 16.08 -17.73
N ARG A 11 0.09 15.20 -17.39
CA ARG A 11 0.12 14.51 -16.09
C ARG A 11 0.23 15.48 -14.91
N HIS A 12 0.97 16.56 -15.08
CA HIS A 12 1.17 17.59 -14.06
C HIS A 12 0.13 18.72 -14.11
N ASN A 13 -0.86 18.65 -15.02
CA ASN A 13 -1.85 19.71 -15.27
C ASN A 13 -1.22 21.09 -15.56
N ILE A 14 -0.14 21.09 -16.34
CA ILE A 14 0.60 22.32 -16.72
C ILE A 14 0.33 22.63 -18.19
N ASP A 15 0.09 23.90 -18.52
CA ASP A 15 -0.02 24.34 -19.91
C ASP A 15 1.36 24.34 -20.59
N MET A 16 1.44 23.83 -21.81
CA MET A 16 2.66 23.82 -22.61
C MET A 16 3.08 25.23 -23.07
N LYS A 17 2.14 26.17 -23.16
CA LYS A 17 2.41 27.55 -23.59
C LYS A 17 2.85 28.46 -22.45
N ASP A 18 2.84 27.96 -21.22
CA ASP A 18 3.25 28.73 -20.05
C ASP A 18 4.77 28.96 -20.05
N PRO A 19 5.26 30.21 -19.99
CA PRO A 19 6.70 30.51 -19.91
C PRO A 19 7.36 29.90 -18.67
N GLN A 20 6.60 29.62 -17.61
CA GLN A 20 7.09 29.00 -16.38
C GLN A 20 6.79 27.49 -16.31
N ALA A 21 6.36 26.85 -17.41
CA ALA A 21 6.00 25.44 -17.43
C ALA A 21 7.14 24.52 -16.98
N ALA A 22 8.39 24.84 -17.35
CA ALA A 22 9.57 24.08 -16.95
C ALA A 22 9.80 24.16 -15.43
N ILE A 23 9.65 25.35 -14.84
CA ILE A 23 9.81 25.55 -13.40
C ILE A 23 8.73 24.76 -12.67
N LYS A 24 7.46 24.90 -13.05
CA LYS A 24 6.32 24.17 -12.45
C LYS A 24 6.44 22.65 -12.52
N LEU A 25 7.05 22.12 -13.59
CA LEU A 25 7.32 20.68 -13.74
C LEU A 25 8.32 20.15 -12.70
N HIS A 26 9.28 20.98 -12.30
CA HIS A 26 10.33 20.63 -11.36
C HIS A 26 10.03 21.06 -9.93
N LEU A 27 8.95 21.79 -9.70
CA LEU A 27 8.49 22.07 -8.35
C LEU A 27 8.14 20.73 -7.67
N PRO A 28 8.62 20.49 -6.44
CA PRO A 28 8.12 19.37 -5.67
C PRO A 28 6.61 19.59 -5.53
N ILE A 29 5.82 18.68 -6.09
CA ILE A 29 4.38 18.63 -5.84
C ILE A 29 4.28 18.54 -4.32
N GLY A 30 3.78 19.60 -3.70
CA GLY A 30 3.72 19.74 -2.25
C GLY A 30 3.08 18.50 -1.69
N LYS A 31 3.88 17.61 -1.12
CA LYS A 31 3.37 16.47 -0.38
C LYS A 31 2.63 17.10 0.79
N ILE A 32 1.32 16.88 0.82
CA ILE A 32 0.52 17.23 1.98
C ILE A 32 1.18 16.50 3.15
N PRO A 33 1.53 17.19 4.25
CA PRO A 33 2.24 16.54 5.34
C PRO A 33 1.36 15.40 5.87
N ASP A 34 2.01 14.30 6.29
CA ASP A 34 1.33 13.03 6.58
C ASP A 34 0.24 13.16 7.67
N ASN A 35 0.32 14.22 8.48
CA ASN A 35 -0.64 14.57 9.52
C ASN A 35 -1.81 15.47 9.06
N ALA A 36 -1.80 16.00 7.83
CA ALA A 36 -2.85 16.90 7.34
C ALA A 36 -4.04 16.17 6.70
N ILE A 37 -3.88 14.93 6.27
CA ILE A 37 -4.97 14.07 5.79
C ILE A 37 -5.32 13.03 6.85
N THR A 38 -6.01 13.48 7.92
CA THR A 38 -6.74 12.54 8.77
C THR A 38 -7.93 12.01 7.96
N SER A 39 -8.02 10.69 7.80
CA SER A 39 -9.17 10.05 7.12
C SER A 39 -10.48 10.49 7.77
N THR A 40 -11.22 11.37 7.12
CA THR A 40 -12.55 11.86 7.57
C THR A 40 -13.61 10.76 7.59
N ARG A 41 -13.29 9.59 7.03
CA ARG A 41 -14.18 8.41 6.97
C ARG A 41 -13.95 7.42 8.12
N GLY A 42 -12.96 7.68 8.98
CA GLY A 42 -12.66 6.88 10.17
C GLY A 42 -13.19 7.51 11.47
N PRO A 43 -13.21 6.74 12.58
CA PRO A 43 -13.43 7.33 13.90
C PRO A 43 -12.40 8.42 14.18
N SER A 44 -12.76 9.43 14.97
CA SER A 44 -11.81 10.47 15.39
C SER A 44 -10.57 9.81 16.05
N PRO A 45 -9.39 10.43 15.99
CA PRO A 45 -8.17 9.87 16.56
C PRO A 45 -8.35 9.43 18.03
N GLU A 46 -9.05 10.25 18.81
CA GLU A 46 -9.41 9.96 20.20
C GLU A 46 -10.29 8.71 20.32
N LYS A 47 -11.31 8.57 19.46
CA LYS A 47 -12.18 7.37 19.44
C LYS A 47 -11.46 6.11 18.97
N ALA A 48 -10.47 6.25 18.09
CA ALA A 48 -9.66 5.12 17.66
C ALA A 48 -8.79 4.58 18.81
N LEU A 49 -8.21 5.47 19.62
CA LEU A 49 -7.42 5.12 20.79
C LEU A 49 -8.28 4.41 21.85
N GLU A 50 -9.47 4.95 22.14
CA GLU A 50 -10.40 4.35 23.09
C GLU A 50 -10.81 2.92 22.66
N ARG A 51 -11.16 2.73 21.38
CA ARG A 51 -11.51 1.40 20.85
C ARG A 51 -10.33 0.42 20.91
N ALA A 52 -9.12 0.88 20.63
CA ALA A 52 -7.92 0.05 20.74
C ALA A 52 -7.64 -0.38 22.19
N ARG A 53 -7.97 0.48 23.18
CA ARG A 53 -7.89 0.14 24.60
C ARG A 53 -8.93 -0.91 24.99
N GLN A 54 -10.19 -0.73 24.59
CA GLN A 54 -11.27 -1.68 24.86
C GLN A 54 -10.97 -3.07 24.26
N GLN A 55 -10.51 -3.13 23.01
CA GLN A 55 -10.12 -4.40 22.39
C GLN A 55 -8.98 -5.12 23.12
N ARG A 56 -8.03 -4.36 23.69
CA ARG A 56 -6.94 -4.93 24.49
C ARG A 56 -7.46 -5.51 25.80
N GLU A 57 -8.38 -4.82 26.47
CA GLU A 57 -9.00 -5.28 27.72
C GLU A 57 -9.89 -6.52 27.49
N GLU A 58 -10.63 -6.58 26.38
CA GLU A 58 -11.43 -7.74 25.97
C GLU A 58 -10.56 -8.96 25.62
N ALA A 59 -9.46 -8.76 24.87
CA ALA A 59 -8.54 -9.84 24.53
C ALA A 59 -7.88 -10.47 25.77
N LEU A 60 -7.54 -9.65 26.78
CA LEU A 60 -7.01 -10.12 28.05
C LEU A 60 -8.06 -10.88 28.87
N SER A 61 -9.33 -10.47 28.79
CA SER A 61 -10.45 -11.11 29.48
C SER A 61 -10.80 -12.47 28.87
N TYR A 62 -10.64 -12.64 27.56
CA TYR A 62 -10.89 -13.92 26.86
C TYR A 62 -9.72 -14.92 26.99
N SER A 63 -8.50 -14.44 27.27
CA SER A 63 -7.32 -15.29 27.46
C SER A 63 -7.29 -16.10 28.77
N GLY A 64 -8.27 -15.90 29.67
CA GLY A 64 -8.32 -16.56 30.97
C GLY A 64 -8.95 -17.96 30.98
N LEU A 65 -9.55 -18.44 29.88
CA LEU A 65 -10.41 -19.63 29.91
C LEU A 65 -10.35 -20.54 28.66
N SER A 66 -9.17 -20.82 28.11
CA SER A 66 -9.03 -21.95 27.17
C SER A 66 -7.67 -22.65 27.29
N GLN A 67 -7.69 -23.57 28.23
CA GLN A 67 -6.88 -24.79 28.25
C GLN A 67 -7.12 -25.62 26.97
N ALA A 68 -6.07 -26.34 26.56
CA ALA A 68 -6.04 -27.44 25.59
C ALA A 68 -5.84 -27.08 24.09
N SER A 69 -4.57 -27.16 23.70
CA SER A 69 -4.05 -28.02 22.62
C SER A 69 -5.02 -28.50 21.55
N HIS A 70 -4.99 -27.88 20.38
CA HIS A 70 -5.40 -28.53 19.14
C HIS A 70 -4.33 -28.31 18.06
N SER A 71 -3.51 -29.34 17.88
CA SER A 71 -2.60 -29.53 16.75
C SER A 71 -3.39 -29.66 15.46
N VAL A 72 -3.15 -28.75 14.50
CA VAL A 72 -3.64 -28.87 13.13
C VAL A 72 -2.65 -29.69 12.30
N SER A 73 -2.90 -30.99 12.21
CA SER A 73 -2.22 -31.85 11.23
C SER A 73 -2.97 -31.77 9.90
N SER A 74 -2.42 -31.06 8.92
CA SER A 74 -2.85 -31.17 7.52
C SER A 74 -1.80 -31.95 6.74
N SER A 75 -2.05 -33.25 6.59
CA SER A 75 -1.36 -34.12 5.64
C SER A 75 -2.02 -34.00 4.27
N ILE A 76 -1.37 -33.31 3.33
CA ILE A 76 -1.63 -33.48 1.90
C ILE A 76 -0.36 -33.14 1.11
N SER A 77 0.11 -34.17 0.40
CA SER A 77 1.26 -34.33 -0.48
C SER A 77 1.96 -33.06 -1.02
N THR A 78 3.21 -32.87 -0.62
CA THR A 78 4.20 -32.13 -1.40
C THR A 78 4.59 -32.96 -2.61
N VAL A 79 3.93 -32.72 -3.75
CA VAL A 79 4.50 -33.04 -5.06
C VAL A 79 5.74 -32.16 -5.21
N PRO A 80 6.94 -32.66 -5.55
CA PRO A 80 8.05 -31.79 -5.85
C PRO A 80 7.71 -31.03 -7.13
N SER A 81 7.41 -29.73 -7.00
CA SER A 81 7.26 -28.82 -8.13
C SER A 81 8.59 -28.81 -8.87
N ALA A 82 8.65 -29.57 -9.97
CA ALA A 82 9.78 -29.56 -10.88
C ALA A 82 9.94 -28.12 -11.39
N LYS A 83 11.15 -27.57 -11.21
CA LYS A 83 11.56 -26.25 -11.68
C LYS A 83 11.20 -26.11 -13.17
N GLU A 84 10.13 -25.40 -13.45
CA GLU A 84 9.80 -24.97 -14.81
C GLU A 84 10.78 -23.84 -15.18
N TYR A 85 11.62 -24.10 -16.18
CA TYR A 85 12.56 -23.12 -16.72
C TYR A 85 11.74 -22.06 -17.47
N ASN A 86 11.55 -20.89 -16.86
CA ASN A 86 10.94 -19.74 -17.51
C ASN A 86 12.05 -18.83 -18.07
N PRO A 87 12.33 -18.84 -19.39
CA PRO A 87 13.23 -17.85 -19.97
C PRO A 87 12.57 -16.47 -19.85
N VAL A 88 13.08 -15.66 -18.91
CA VAL A 88 12.61 -14.30 -18.59
C VAL A 88 12.79 -13.30 -19.75
N ALA A 89 13.30 -13.72 -20.91
CA ALA A 89 13.38 -12.88 -22.10
C ALA A 89 13.28 -13.70 -23.40
N PRO A 90 12.34 -13.39 -24.30
CA PRO A 90 12.17 -14.07 -25.59
C PRO A 90 13.15 -13.59 -26.70
N TRP A 91 14.24 -12.91 -26.37
CA TRP A 91 15.16 -12.30 -27.37
C TRP A 91 16.63 -12.73 -27.25
N ASP A 92 16.96 -13.73 -26.44
CA ASP A 92 18.32 -14.29 -26.35
C ASP A 92 18.47 -15.62 -27.11
N THR A 93 17.99 -15.65 -28.36
CA THR A 93 18.31 -16.71 -29.34
C THR A 93 18.70 -16.12 -30.67
#